data_AF-A0A4P7DYA3-F1
#
_entry.id   AF-A0A4P7DYA3-F1
#
_cell.length_a   1.000
_cell.length_b   1.000
_cell.length_c   1.000
_cell.angle_alpha   90.00
_cell.angle_beta   90.00
_cell.angle_gamma   90.00
#
_symmetry.space_group_name_H-M   'P 1'
#
loop_
_entity.id
_entity.type
_entity.pdbx_description
1 polymer ?
#
loop_
_entity_poly.entity_id
_entity_poly.type
_entity_poly.pdbx_seq_one_letter_code
_entity_poly.pdbx_strand_id
1 'polypeptide(L)'
;MFLPFPIHITPLVMMNQARRAKVRSWYITSWVLLAVELALMVSFFYFFGALSQAMFLTLGGSVLTYVVGNGLLLNQAKPYLQRLELGEVRDLYWISSIDSQKRLEIAAPSIDTPQLFVERLLHWRKEIENRNIQKDIDNILRLFQLLEKKDKREAEKFLVRHSTVVNVLMQYDELENARLNNTITSESKQKLEAVIRQAAVAIEQEVTNQFKMGLLDVSAESDVYLQTLKSRNLLKD
;
A
#
# COMPACT_ATOMS: atom_id res chain seq x y z
N MET A 1 12.68 14.46 49.67
CA MET A 1 11.75 15.42 49.03
C MET A 1 11.81 15.14 47.53
N PHE A 2 10.79 14.48 46.96
CA PHE A 2 10.73 14.25 45.51
C PHE A 2 10.32 15.57 44.86
N LEU A 3 11.28 16.23 44.22
CA LEU A 3 11.01 17.42 43.44
C LEU A 3 10.53 16.95 42.07
N PRO A 4 9.25 17.18 41.69
CA PRO A 4 8.77 16.77 40.38
C PRO A 4 9.48 17.63 39.33
N PHE A 5 10.55 17.10 38.77
CA PHE A 5 11.19 17.73 37.62
C PHE A 5 10.19 17.74 36.47
N PRO A 6 9.99 18.87 35.78
CA PRO A 6 9.04 19.00 34.68
C PRO A 6 9.63 18.41 33.38
N ILE A 7 10.17 17.19 33.45
CA ILE A 7 10.78 16.49 32.33
C ILE A 7 10.07 15.15 32.21
N HIS A 8 9.47 14.91 31.05
CA HIS A 8 8.79 13.65 30.78
C HIS A 8 9.49 12.89 29.67
N ILE A 9 9.42 11.56 29.72
CA ILE A 9 10.04 10.71 28.69
C ILE A 9 9.13 10.63 27.45
N THR A 10 7.89 11.12 27.56
CA THR A 10 6.84 11.02 26.54
C THR A 10 7.25 11.53 25.16
N PRO A 11 7.92 12.68 24.98
CA PRO A 11 8.33 13.14 23.66
C PRO A 11 9.37 12.22 23.02
N LEU A 12 10.31 11.69 23.81
CA LEU A 12 11.36 10.79 23.32
C LEU A 12 10.79 9.45 22.87
N VAL A 13 9.85 8.89 23.65
CA VAL A 13 9.14 7.66 23.28
C VAL A 13 8.35 7.87 21.98
N MET A 14 7.62 8.99 21.89
CA MET A 14 6.85 9.33 20.70
C MET A 14 7.75 9.51 19.47
N MET A 15 8.93 10.10 19.63
CA MET A 15 9.90 10.28 18.56
C MET A 15 10.47 8.95 18.05
N ASN A 16 10.76 8.01 18.96
CA ASN A 16 11.20 6.65 18.60
C ASN A 16 10.08 5.87 17.88
N GLN A 17 8.85 5.93 18.39
CA GLN A 17 7.68 5.33 17.73
C GLN A 17 7.47 5.91 16.33
N ALA A 18 7.52 7.23 16.19
CA ALA A 18 7.37 7.91 14.90
C ALA A 18 8.47 7.54 13.90
N ARG A 19 9.72 7.35 14.35
CA ARG A 19 10.83 6.93 13.48
C ARG A 19 10.68 5.49 13.01
N ARG A 20 10.30 4.57 13.91
CA ARG A 20 10.09 3.15 13.56
C ARG A 20 8.88 2.99 12.63
N ALA A 21 7.78 3.66 12.94
CA ALA A 21 6.59 3.66 12.09
C ALA A 21 6.74 4.55 10.85
N LYS A 22 7.75 5.40 10.75
CA LYS A 22 7.94 6.38 9.65
C LYS A 22 6.70 7.27 9.44
N VAL A 23 6.22 7.92 10.50
CA VAL A 23 5.06 8.85 10.47
C VAL A 23 5.52 10.28 10.78
N ARG A 24 5.40 11.20 9.81
CA ARG A 24 5.91 12.58 9.95
C ARG A 24 5.14 13.41 10.94
N SER A 25 3.81 13.32 10.98
CA SER A 25 3.01 14.09 11.95
C SER A 25 3.41 13.79 13.38
N TRP A 26 3.58 12.51 13.73
CA TRP A 26 4.02 12.09 15.06
C TRP A 26 5.44 12.57 15.38
N TYR A 27 6.32 12.54 14.39
CA TYR A 27 7.68 13.04 14.55
C TYR A 27 7.67 14.55 14.86
N ILE A 28 6.88 15.34 14.12
CA ILE A 28 6.73 16.78 14.36
C ILE A 28 6.11 17.05 15.74
N THR A 29 5.02 16.36 16.08
CA THR A 29 4.37 16.53 17.40
C THR A 29 5.31 16.18 18.55
N SER A 30 6.18 15.18 18.39
CA SER A 30 7.20 14.85 19.41
C SER A 30 8.21 15.99 19.62
N TRP A 31 8.66 16.65 18.54
CA TRP A 31 9.53 17.82 18.63
C TRP A 31 8.84 19.02 19.29
N VAL A 32 7.56 19.25 18.98
CA VAL A 32 6.77 20.32 19.62
C VAL A 32 6.62 20.08 21.12
N LEU A 33 6.27 18.86 21.53
CA LEU A 33 6.15 18.51 22.95
C LEU A 33 7.49 18.65 23.67
N LEU A 34 8.59 18.21 23.05
CA LEU A 34 9.94 18.37 23.61
C LEU A 34 10.29 19.85 23.81
N ALA A 35 9.98 20.72 22.84
CA ALA A 35 10.21 22.16 22.96
C ALA A 35 9.40 22.79 24.10
N VAL A 36 8.15 22.36 24.29
CA VAL A 36 7.30 22.80 25.41
C VAL A 36 7.87 22.35 26.75
N GLU A 37 8.34 21.11 26.86
CA GLU A 37 8.98 20.61 28.09
C GLU A 37 10.27 21.36 28.42
N LEU A 38 11.09 21.66 27.42
CA LEU A 38 12.29 22.48 27.62
C LEU A 38 11.95 23.89 28.10
N ALA A 39 10.90 24.52 27.55
CA ALA A 39 10.44 25.83 27.99
C ALA A 39 9.94 25.79 29.45
N LEU A 40 9.17 24.77 29.81
CA LEU A 40 8.71 24.55 31.19
C LEU A 40 9.89 24.30 32.13
N MET A 41 10.91 23.56 31.69
CA MET A 41 12.13 23.33 32.46
C MET A 41 12.90 24.64 32.71
N VAL A 42 13.08 25.48 31.69
CA VAL A 42 13.73 26.80 31.85
C VAL A 42 12.93 27.69 32.79
N SER A 43 11.61 27.74 32.62
CA SER A 43 10.70 28.48 33.51
C SER A 43 10.81 28.01 34.95
N PHE A 44 10.90 26.69 35.16
CA PHE A 44 11.03 26.09 36.48
C PHE A 44 12.30 26.54 37.20
N PHE A 45 13.46 26.55 36.52
CA PHE A 45 14.72 27.01 37.11
C PHE A 45 14.70 28.51 37.39
N TYR A 46 14.10 29.31 36.50
CA TYR A 46 14.05 30.76 36.66
C TYR A 46 13.17 31.20 37.85
N PHE A 47 12.03 30.53 38.07
CA PHE A 47 11.09 30.84 39.14
C PHE A 47 11.23 29.93 40.37
N PHE A 48 12.29 29.13 40.43
CA PHE A 48 12.51 28.16 41.51
C PHE A 48 12.59 28.86 42.87
N GLY A 49 11.79 28.41 43.84
CA GLY A 49 11.75 28.98 45.19
C GLY A 49 10.99 30.30 45.33
N ALA A 50 10.65 30.96 44.21
CA ALA A 50 9.69 32.05 44.21
C ALA A 50 8.27 31.44 44.24
N LEU A 51 7.56 31.55 45.37
CA LEU A 51 6.13 31.22 45.50
C LEU A 51 5.26 32.18 44.66
N SER A 52 5.48 32.15 43.35
CA SER A 52 4.98 33.10 42.36
C SER A 52 3.93 32.43 41.47
N GLN A 53 3.06 33.25 40.87
CA GLN A 53 2.07 32.77 39.89
C GLN A 53 2.74 32.02 38.71
N ALA A 54 3.93 32.44 38.29
CA ALA A 54 4.68 31.79 37.22
C ALA A 54 5.13 30.37 37.60
N MET A 55 5.52 30.15 38.86
CA MET A 55 5.85 28.82 39.36
C MET A 55 4.63 27.89 39.35
N PHE A 56 3.44 28.39 39.75
CA PHE A 56 2.20 27.63 39.66
C PHE A 56 1.82 27.28 38.22
N LEU A 57 1.96 28.22 37.28
CA LEU A 57 1.71 27.97 35.86
C LEU A 57 2.68 26.92 35.29
N THR A 58 3.94 26.94 35.73
CA THR A 58 4.95 25.98 35.30
C THR A 58 4.63 24.56 35.78
N LEU A 59 4.20 24.41 37.05
CA LEU A 59 3.78 23.13 37.61
C LEU A 59 2.46 22.64 36.99
N GLY A 60 1.47 23.52 36.78
CA GLY A 60 0.23 23.18 36.09
C GLY A 60 0.48 22.76 34.64
N GLY A 61 1.34 23.49 33.94
CA GLY A 61 1.78 23.17 32.59
C GLY A 61 2.49 21.82 32.50
N SER A 62 3.36 21.48 33.47
CA SER A 62 4.06 20.19 33.47
C SER A 62 3.10 19.01 33.66
N VAL A 63 2.09 19.15 34.53
CA VAL A 63 1.04 18.12 34.73
C VAL A 63 0.18 17.97 33.47
N LEU A 64 -0.21 19.09 32.84
CA LEU A 64 -0.98 19.03 31.58
C LEU A 64 -0.19 18.36 30.46
N THR A 65 1.09 18.71 30.29
CA THR A 65 1.95 18.07 29.28
C THR A 65 2.11 16.58 29.54
N TYR A 66 2.22 16.15 30.80
CA TYR A 66 2.24 14.73 31.16
C TYR A 66 0.97 13.99 30.74
N VAL A 67 -0.20 14.53 31.09
CA VAL A 67 -1.50 13.90 30.80
C VAL A 67 -1.74 13.85 29.29
N VAL A 68 -1.51 14.96 28.59
CA VAL A 68 -1.69 15.05 27.14
C VAL A 68 -0.69 14.15 26.41
N GLY A 69 0.59 14.16 26.80
CA GLY A 69 1.63 13.34 26.18
C GLY A 69 1.32 11.84 26.29
N ASN A 70 0.93 11.36 27.47
CA ASN A 70 0.54 9.96 27.66
C ASN A 70 -0.76 9.61 26.92
N GLY A 71 -1.75 10.51 26.93
CA GLY A 71 -3.01 10.31 26.18
C GLY A 71 -2.77 10.18 24.67
N LEU A 72 -1.86 10.99 24.12
CA LEU A 72 -1.47 10.90 22.72
C LEU A 72 -0.77 9.57 22.40
N LEU A 73 0.16 9.12 23.25
CA LEU A 73 0.84 7.82 23.06
C LEU A 73 -0.14 6.64 23.08
N LEU A 74 -1.11 6.65 24.00
CA LEU A 74 -2.14 5.62 24.08
C LEU A 74 -3.01 5.58 22.83
N ASN A 75 -3.43 6.74 22.33
CA ASN A 75 -4.21 6.84 21.09
C ASN A 75 -3.39 6.37 19.86
N GLN A 76 -2.07 6.55 19.90
CA GLN A 76 -1.17 6.13 18.84
C GLN A 76 -0.78 4.64 18.90
N ALA A 77 -1.01 3.95 20.02
CA ALA A 77 -0.54 2.57 20.23
C ALA A 77 -1.10 1.59 19.19
N LYS A 78 -2.41 1.61 18.95
CA LYS A 78 -3.05 0.74 17.95
C LYS A 78 -2.51 0.97 16.53
N PRO A 79 -2.54 2.20 15.97
CA PRO A 79 -2.01 2.42 14.62
C PRO A 79 -0.50 2.22 14.54
N TYR A 80 0.24 2.41 15.64
CA TYR A 80 1.67 2.11 15.69
C TYR A 80 1.94 0.60 15.50
N LEU A 81 1.22 -0.25 16.25
CA LEU A 81 1.36 -1.71 16.14
C LEU A 81 0.97 -2.22 14.76
N GLN A 82 -0.15 -1.75 14.20
CA GLN A 82 -0.59 -2.12 12.85
C GLN A 82 0.46 -1.78 11.80
N ARG A 83 1.17 -0.66 11.97
CA ARG A 83 2.19 -0.22 11.03
C ARG A 83 3.51 -0.98 11.19
N LEU A 84 3.84 -1.41 12.40
CA LEU A 84 4.97 -2.31 12.63
C LEU A 84 4.72 -3.69 12.00
N GLU A 85 3.51 -4.23 12.17
CA GLU A 85 3.10 -5.50 11.54
C GLU A 85 3.20 -5.42 10.01
N LEU A 86 2.76 -4.31 9.41
CA LEU A 86 2.98 -4.04 7.98
C LEU A 86 4.47 -3.98 7.61
N GLY A 87 5.33 -3.58 8.54
CA GLY A 87 6.78 -3.53 8.36
C GLY A 87 7.46 -4.89 8.34
N GLU A 88 6.81 -5.94 8.85
CA GLU A 88 7.30 -7.31 8.77
C GLU A 88 7.10 -7.90 7.36
N VAL A 89 6.06 -7.45 6.66
CA VAL A 89 5.68 -7.94 5.34
C VAL A 89 6.26 -7.09 4.21
N ARG A 90 6.52 -5.79 4.45
CA ARG A 90 7.07 -4.86 3.45
C ARG A 90 7.90 -3.73 4.05
N ASP A 91 8.78 -3.15 3.23
CA ASP A 91 9.50 -1.94 3.62
C ASP A 91 8.56 -0.74 3.85
N LEU A 92 8.63 -0.17 5.05
CA LEU A 92 7.85 1.02 5.40
C LEU A 92 8.43 2.27 4.72
N TYR A 93 7.56 3.20 4.30
CA TYR A 93 7.95 4.53 3.81
C TYR A 93 7.37 5.65 4.70
N TRP A 94 7.89 6.87 4.55
CA TRP A 94 7.41 8.01 5.34
C TRP A 94 6.04 8.50 4.86
N ILE A 95 5.05 8.49 5.76
CA ILE A 95 3.73 9.09 5.51
C ILE A 95 3.57 10.43 6.24
N SER A 96 2.69 11.29 5.75
CA SER A 96 2.34 12.55 6.42
C SER A 96 1.47 12.31 7.65
N SER A 97 0.40 11.51 7.53
CA SER A 97 -0.53 11.17 8.61
C SER A 97 -1.14 9.76 8.43
N ILE A 98 -1.68 9.17 9.50
CA ILE A 98 -2.32 7.84 9.42
C ILE A 98 -3.53 7.87 8.48
N ASP A 99 -4.32 8.94 8.47
CA ASP A 99 -5.47 9.05 7.55
C ASP A 99 -5.03 9.15 6.07
N SER A 100 -3.83 9.66 5.82
CA SER A 100 -3.25 9.64 4.48
C SER A 100 -2.94 8.22 4.01
N GLN A 101 -2.71 7.27 4.93
CA GLN A 101 -2.52 5.85 4.62
C GLN A 101 -3.78 5.25 4.02
N LYS A 102 -4.98 5.55 4.55
CA LYS A 102 -6.22 4.99 3.99
C LYS A 102 -6.45 5.47 2.55
N ARG A 103 -6.09 6.72 2.24
CA ARG A 103 -6.12 7.25 0.86
C ARG A 103 -5.03 6.64 -0.02
N LEU A 104 -3.84 6.42 0.52
CA LEU A 104 -2.73 5.77 -0.17
C LEU A 104 -2.91 4.25 -0.30
N GLU A 105 -3.69 3.57 0.53
CA GLU A 105 -3.99 2.13 0.40
C GLU A 105 -5.12 1.89 -0.61
N ILE A 106 -6.01 2.86 -0.80
CA ILE A 106 -6.99 2.88 -1.89
C ILE A 106 -6.32 3.28 -3.22
N ALA A 107 -5.24 4.07 -3.18
CA ALA A 107 -4.57 4.61 -4.38
C ALA A 107 -3.23 3.94 -4.73
N ALA A 108 -2.58 3.24 -3.81
CA ALA A 108 -1.38 2.49 -4.10
C ALA A 108 -1.81 1.14 -4.69
N PRO A 109 -1.27 0.76 -5.87
CA PRO A 109 -1.21 -0.65 -6.17
C PRO A 109 -0.44 -1.27 -4.99
N SER A 110 -1.03 -2.24 -4.29
CA SER A 110 -0.18 -3.16 -3.55
C SER A 110 0.92 -3.56 -4.52
N ILE A 111 2.18 -3.56 -4.07
CA ILE A 111 3.24 -4.16 -4.87
C ILE A 111 2.87 -5.64 -4.92
N ASP A 112 2.00 -5.96 -5.87
CA ASP A 112 1.55 -7.28 -6.19
C ASP A 112 2.79 -7.90 -6.80
N THR A 113 3.51 -8.67 -5.98
CA THR A 113 4.43 -9.61 -6.56
C THR A 113 3.62 -10.51 -7.50
N PRO A 114 4.19 -10.98 -8.62
CA PRO A 114 3.55 -11.96 -9.50
C PRO A 114 2.87 -13.09 -8.74
N GLN A 115 3.52 -13.55 -7.67
CA GLN A 115 3.04 -14.62 -6.80
C GLN A 115 1.79 -14.22 -6.02
N LEU A 116 1.76 -13.02 -5.42
CA LEU A 116 0.61 -12.54 -4.66
C LEU A 116 -0.61 -12.30 -5.56
N PHE A 117 -0.40 -11.81 -6.78
CA PHE A 117 -1.49 -11.64 -7.75
C PHE A 117 -2.13 -12.98 -8.12
N VAL A 118 -1.30 -13.99 -8.41
CA VAL A 118 -1.77 -15.35 -8.71
C VAL A 118 -2.50 -15.94 -7.51
N GLU A 119 -1.96 -15.78 -6.30
CA GLU A 119 -2.60 -16.28 -5.07
C GLU A 119 -3.97 -15.65 -4.85
N ARG A 120 -4.10 -14.33 -5.03
CA ARG A 120 -5.37 -13.62 -4.91
C ARG A 120 -6.38 -14.06 -5.96
N LEU A 121 -5.96 -14.23 -7.22
CA LEU A 121 -6.84 -14.75 -8.27
C LEU A 121 -7.29 -16.19 -7.97
N LEU A 122 -6.40 -17.04 -7.47
CA LEU A 122 -6.73 -18.41 -7.05
C LEU A 122 -7.65 -18.46 -5.83
N HIS A 123 -7.51 -17.52 -4.90
CA HIS A 123 -8.42 -17.35 -3.78
C HIS A 123 -9.82 -16.99 -4.26
N TRP A 124 -9.97 -15.91 -5.05
CA TRP A 124 -11.27 -15.48 -5.56
C TRP A 124 -11.92 -16.49 -6.50
N ARG A 125 -11.13 -17.26 -7.25
CA ARG A 125 -11.64 -18.40 -8.03
C ARG A 125 -12.38 -19.43 -7.17
N LYS A 126 -11.94 -19.63 -5.92
CA LYS A 126 -12.55 -20.59 -4.99
C LYS A 126 -13.77 -20.04 -4.27
N GLU A 127 -13.75 -18.75 -3.93
CA GLU A 127 -14.85 -18.10 -3.19
C GLU A 127 -16.06 -17.80 -4.09
N ILE A 128 -15.82 -17.33 -5.33
CA ILE A 128 -16.90 -16.93 -6.24
C ILE A 128 -17.58 -18.17 -6.84
N GLU A 129 -18.90 -18.28 -6.71
CA GLU A 129 -19.68 -19.41 -7.25
C GLU A 129 -19.99 -19.29 -8.75
N ASN A 130 -19.97 -18.07 -9.28
CA ASN A 130 -20.29 -17.81 -10.69
C ASN A 130 -19.25 -18.39 -11.66
N ARG A 131 -19.66 -19.42 -12.40
CA ARG A 131 -18.81 -20.12 -13.40
C ARG A 131 -18.28 -19.23 -14.52
N ASN A 132 -18.99 -18.17 -14.91
CA ASN A 132 -18.51 -17.27 -15.97
C ASN A 132 -17.30 -16.49 -15.47
N ILE A 133 -17.37 -15.97 -14.25
CA ILE A 133 -16.27 -15.24 -13.61
C ILE A 133 -15.09 -16.16 -13.34
N GLN A 134 -15.33 -17.40 -12.89
CA GLN A 134 -14.27 -18.39 -12.74
C GLN A 134 -13.51 -18.64 -14.05
N LYS A 135 -14.23 -18.72 -15.18
CA LYS A 135 -13.61 -18.87 -16.51
C LYS A 135 -12.79 -17.65 -16.92
N ASP A 136 -13.28 -16.44 -16.62
CA ASP A 136 -12.56 -15.20 -16.88
C ASP A 136 -11.28 -15.11 -16.03
N ILE A 137 -11.34 -15.51 -14.75
CA ILE A 137 -10.18 -15.63 -13.86
C ILE A 137 -9.17 -16.64 -14.41
N ASP A 138 -9.63 -17.82 -14.85
CA ASP A 138 -8.77 -18.86 -15.42
C ASP A 138 -8.07 -18.38 -16.71
N ASN A 139 -8.75 -17.59 -17.54
CA ASN A 139 -8.14 -16.99 -18.72
C ASN A 139 -7.04 -15.99 -18.34
N ILE A 140 -7.31 -15.10 -17.38
CA ILE A 140 -6.34 -14.12 -16.87
C ILE A 140 -5.11 -14.84 -16.29
N LEU A 141 -5.32 -15.87 -15.46
CA LEU A 141 -4.24 -16.67 -14.88
C LEU A 141 -3.37 -17.32 -15.96
N ARG A 142 -3.98 -17.93 -16.98
CA ARG A 142 -3.25 -18.55 -18.10
C ARG A 142 -2.42 -17.52 -18.87
N LEU A 143 -3.01 -16.36 -19.19
CA LEU A 143 -2.34 -15.29 -19.92
C LEU A 143 -1.16 -14.70 -19.12
N PHE A 144 -1.35 -14.55 -17.81
CA PHE A 144 -0.29 -14.11 -16.92
C PHE A 144 0.89 -15.09 -16.87
N GLN A 145 0.62 -16.39 -16.74
CA GLN A 145 1.67 -17.42 -16.76
C GLN A 145 2.43 -17.48 -18.09
N LEU A 146 1.75 -17.26 -19.22
CA LEU A 146 2.41 -17.18 -20.52
C LEU A 146 3.35 -15.97 -20.61
N LEU A 147 2.95 -14.85 -20.03
CA LEU A 147 3.71 -13.61 -20.05
C LEU A 147 4.91 -13.67 -19.09
N GLU A 148 4.73 -14.23 -17.89
CA GLU A 148 5.82 -14.48 -16.93
C GLU A 148 6.91 -15.41 -17.49
N LYS A 149 6.52 -16.44 -18.24
CA LYS A 149 7.48 -17.35 -18.91
C LYS A 149 8.30 -16.65 -19.99
N LYS A 150 7.74 -15.64 -20.65
CA LYS A 150 8.40 -14.91 -21.75
C LYS A 150 9.31 -13.81 -21.21
N ASP A 151 8.79 -12.93 -20.37
CA ASP A 151 9.54 -11.80 -19.80
C ASP A 151 8.98 -11.39 -18.43
N LYS A 152 9.82 -11.55 -17.40
CA LYS A 152 9.48 -11.21 -16.01
C LYS A 152 9.22 -9.71 -15.81
N ARG A 153 9.92 -8.83 -16.53
CA ARG A 153 9.73 -7.38 -16.40
C ARG A 153 8.41 -6.92 -17.00
N GLU A 154 8.00 -7.54 -18.09
CA GLU A 154 6.70 -7.25 -18.68
C GLU A 154 5.57 -7.78 -17.81
N ALA A 155 5.78 -8.90 -17.09
CA ALA A 155 4.83 -9.41 -16.10
C ALA A 155 4.61 -8.41 -14.96
N GLU A 156 5.68 -7.82 -14.44
CA GLU A 156 5.56 -6.77 -13.41
C GLU A 156 4.78 -5.54 -13.92
N LYS A 157 5.05 -5.08 -15.15
CA LYS A 157 4.30 -3.97 -15.74
C LYS A 157 2.82 -4.32 -15.95
N PHE A 158 2.55 -5.56 -16.35
CA PHE A 158 1.20 -6.08 -16.51
C PHE A 158 0.43 -6.07 -15.19
N LEU A 159 1.05 -6.50 -14.08
CA LEU A 159 0.44 -6.45 -12.74
C LEU A 159 0.05 -5.04 -12.35
N VAL A 160 0.94 -4.07 -12.56
CA VAL A 160 0.67 -2.67 -12.21
C VAL A 160 -0.55 -2.15 -12.97
N ARG A 161 -0.70 -2.52 -14.25
CA ARG A 161 -1.82 -2.08 -15.10
C ARG A 161 -3.16 -2.73 -14.73
N HIS A 162 -3.15 -4.00 -14.32
CA HIS A 162 -4.36 -4.81 -14.13
C HIS A 162 -4.64 -5.21 -12.67
N SER A 163 -3.90 -4.67 -11.70
CA SER A 163 -4.10 -4.91 -10.26
C SER A 163 -5.51 -4.59 -9.78
N THR A 164 -6.19 -3.64 -10.45
CA THR A 164 -7.56 -3.23 -10.13
C THR A 164 -8.60 -4.33 -10.34
N VAL A 165 -8.32 -5.34 -11.19
CA VAL A 165 -9.23 -6.48 -11.42
C VAL A 165 -9.50 -7.23 -10.12
N VAL A 166 -8.48 -7.37 -9.25
CA VAL A 166 -8.64 -8.06 -7.96
C VAL A 166 -9.61 -7.32 -7.04
N ASN A 167 -9.59 -5.99 -7.05
CA ASN A 167 -10.52 -5.18 -6.26
C ASN A 167 -11.97 -5.34 -6.75
N VAL A 168 -12.16 -5.48 -8.07
CA VAL A 168 -13.47 -5.73 -8.66
C VAL A 168 -14.00 -7.11 -8.27
N LEU A 169 -13.14 -8.14 -8.25
CA LEU A 169 -13.49 -9.48 -7.78
C LEU A 169 -13.89 -9.50 -6.30
N MET A 170 -13.13 -8.81 -5.46
CA MET A 170 -13.46 -8.66 -4.03
C MET A 170 -14.84 -8.02 -3.83
N GLN A 171 -15.15 -6.93 -4.55
CA GLN A 171 -16.46 -6.28 -4.46
C GLN A 171 -17.60 -7.17 -4.99
N TYR A 172 -17.32 -8.00 -5.99
CA TYR A 172 -18.30 -8.96 -6.49
C TYR A 172 -18.65 -9.98 -5.42
N ASP A 173 -17.64 -10.58 -4.78
CA ASP A 173 -17.80 -11.55 -3.70
C ASP A 173 -18.55 -10.93 -2.49
N GLU A 174 -18.19 -9.71 -2.09
CA GLU A 174 -18.89 -9.00 -1.01
C GLU A 174 -20.39 -8.86 -1.31
N LEU A 175 -20.76 -8.51 -2.55
CA LEU A 175 -22.16 -8.44 -2.95
C LEU A 175 -22.82 -9.82 -3.05
N GLU A 176 -22.07 -10.84 -3.48
CA GLU A 176 -22.52 -12.24 -3.52
C GLU A 176 -22.92 -12.70 -2.11
N ASN A 177 -22.02 -12.51 -1.15
CA ASN A 177 -22.16 -12.92 0.24
C ASN A 177 -23.08 -12.04 1.08
N ALA A 178 -23.34 -10.79 0.67
CA ALA A 178 -24.26 -9.90 1.39
C ALA A 178 -25.72 -10.41 1.45
N ARG A 179 -26.11 -11.36 0.58
CA ARG A 179 -27.48 -11.93 0.49
C ARG A 179 -28.60 -10.88 0.43
N LEU A 180 -28.29 -9.69 -0.08
CA LEU A 180 -29.24 -8.60 -0.27
C LEU A 180 -29.97 -8.80 -1.59
N ASN A 181 -31.27 -9.12 -1.51
CA ASN A 181 -32.13 -9.37 -2.67
C ASN A 181 -32.87 -8.09 -3.10
N ASN A 182 -32.14 -7.00 -3.37
CA ASN A 182 -32.70 -5.78 -3.93
C ASN A 182 -32.27 -5.59 -5.40
N THR A 183 -33.02 -4.78 -6.15
CA THR A 183 -32.75 -4.52 -7.57
C THR A 183 -31.39 -3.87 -7.79
N ILE A 184 -30.99 -2.95 -6.90
CA ILE A 184 -29.72 -2.21 -6.97
C ILE A 184 -28.51 -3.15 -6.85
N THR A 185 -28.56 -4.12 -5.94
CA THR A 185 -27.50 -5.12 -5.73
C THR A 185 -27.41 -6.05 -6.95
N SER A 186 -28.54 -6.44 -7.53
CA SER A 186 -28.55 -7.26 -8.75
C SER A 186 -27.92 -6.52 -9.95
N GLU A 187 -28.32 -5.26 -10.18
CA GLU A 187 -27.73 -4.42 -11.23
C GLU A 187 -26.23 -4.17 -11.00
N SER A 188 -25.84 -3.95 -9.75
CA SER A 188 -24.42 -3.75 -9.39
C SER A 188 -23.60 -5.02 -9.64
N LYS A 189 -24.13 -6.20 -9.30
CA LYS A 189 -23.48 -7.49 -9.60
C LYS A 189 -23.29 -7.69 -11.10
N GLN A 190 -24.32 -7.43 -11.91
CA GLN A 190 -24.22 -7.56 -13.37
C GLN A 190 -23.20 -6.58 -13.96
N LYS A 191 -23.14 -5.35 -13.43
CA LYS A 191 -22.15 -4.36 -13.85
C LYS A 191 -20.73 -4.80 -13.52
N LEU A 192 -20.50 -5.34 -12.33
CA LEU A 192 -19.19 -5.89 -11.93
C LEU A 192 -18.81 -7.10 -12.80
N GLU A 193 -19.74 -8.00 -13.10
CA GLU A 193 -19.50 -9.12 -14.02
C GLU A 193 -19.09 -8.64 -15.42
N ALA A 194 -19.78 -7.62 -15.95
CA ALA A 194 -19.44 -7.03 -17.24
C ALA A 194 -18.03 -6.40 -17.24
N VAL A 195 -17.65 -5.72 -16.15
CA VAL A 195 -16.31 -5.13 -15.98
C VAL A 195 -15.24 -6.22 -15.92
N ILE A 196 -15.45 -7.30 -15.17
CA ILE A 196 -14.51 -8.45 -15.09
C ILE A 196 -14.31 -9.06 -16.48
N ARG A 197 -15.40 -9.30 -17.20
CA ARG A 197 -15.33 -9.85 -18.57
C ARG A 197 -14.59 -8.93 -19.52
N GLN A 198 -14.86 -7.63 -19.46
CA GLN A 198 -14.17 -6.65 -20.31
C GLN A 198 -12.68 -6.55 -19.97
N ALA A 199 -12.33 -6.65 -18.68
CA ALA A 199 -10.94 -6.71 -18.25
C ALA A 199 -10.22 -7.96 -18.79
N ALA A 200 -10.86 -9.14 -18.73
CA ALA A 200 -10.31 -10.37 -19.30
C ALA A 200 -10.03 -10.25 -20.81
N VAL A 201 -10.97 -9.67 -21.57
CA VAL A 201 -10.79 -9.43 -23.02
C VAL A 201 -9.69 -8.40 -23.30
N ALA A 202 -9.63 -7.31 -22.53
CA ALA A 202 -8.59 -6.29 -22.69
C ALA A 202 -7.20 -6.86 -22.42
N ILE A 203 -7.07 -7.68 -21.37
CA ILE A 203 -5.87 -8.43 -21.02
C ILE A 203 -5.46 -9.36 -22.17
N GLU A 204 -6.40 -10.12 -22.73
CA GLU A 204 -6.13 -11.01 -23.86
C GLU A 204 -5.63 -10.27 -25.10
N GLN A 205 -6.25 -9.12 -25.41
CA GLN A 205 -5.84 -8.29 -26.53
C GLN A 205 -4.44 -7.70 -26.33
N GLU A 206 -4.12 -7.25 -25.11
CA GLU A 206 -2.80 -6.70 -24.77
C GLU A 206 -1.71 -7.77 -24.93
N VAL A 207 -1.91 -8.95 -24.34
CA VAL A 207 -0.96 -10.06 -24.44
C VAL A 207 -0.79 -10.47 -25.91
N THR A 208 -1.88 -10.60 -26.67
CA THR A 208 -1.83 -10.95 -28.10
C THR A 208 -1.04 -9.92 -28.91
N ASN A 209 -1.26 -8.63 -28.68
CA ASN A 209 -0.51 -7.56 -29.35
C ASN A 209 0.99 -7.65 -29.03
N GLN A 210 1.34 -7.95 -27.78
CA GLN A 210 2.74 -8.11 -27.36
C GLN A 210 3.41 -9.33 -27.99
N PHE A 211 2.68 -10.44 -28.17
CA PHE A 211 3.18 -11.58 -28.93
C PHE A 211 3.36 -11.24 -30.41
N LYS A 212 2.41 -10.53 -31.02
CA LYS A 212 2.48 -10.11 -32.41
C LYS A 212 3.67 -9.20 -32.69
N MET A 213 3.93 -8.22 -31.83
CA MET A 213 5.10 -7.34 -31.95
C MET A 213 6.41 -8.14 -31.88
N GLY A 214 6.53 -9.04 -30.90
CA GLY A 214 7.73 -9.88 -30.79
C GLY A 214 7.94 -10.81 -31.99
N LEU A 215 6.87 -11.32 -32.61
CA LEU A 215 6.99 -12.11 -33.84
C LEU A 215 7.45 -11.28 -35.05
N LEU A 216 7.02 -10.02 -35.14
CA LEU A 216 7.44 -9.12 -36.21
C LEU A 216 8.93 -8.79 -36.09
N ASP A 217 9.43 -8.57 -34.87
CA ASP A 217 10.85 -8.33 -34.62
C ASP A 217 11.70 -9.54 -35.02
N VAL A 218 11.29 -10.75 -34.62
CA VAL A 218 11.98 -11.99 -35.00
C VAL A 218 11.95 -12.21 -36.51
N SER A 219 10.83 -11.89 -37.17
CA SER A 219 10.74 -11.98 -38.64
C SER A 219 11.71 -11.02 -39.32
N ALA A 220 11.79 -9.77 -38.85
CA ALA A 220 12.71 -8.78 -39.39
C ALA A 220 14.18 -9.18 -39.16
N GLU A 221 14.52 -9.69 -37.98
CA GLU A 221 15.86 -10.22 -37.70
C GLU A 221 16.20 -11.43 -38.57
N SER A 222 15.24 -12.34 -38.77
CA SER A 222 15.42 -13.52 -39.63
C SER A 222 15.65 -13.13 -41.08
N ASP A 223 14.93 -12.12 -41.59
CA ASP A 223 15.10 -11.61 -42.95
C ASP A 223 16.48 -10.94 -43.12
N VAL A 224 16.92 -10.15 -42.14
CA VAL A 224 18.28 -9.56 -42.13
C VAL A 224 19.36 -10.64 -42.06
N TYR A 225 19.14 -11.69 -41.25
CA TYR A 225 20.07 -12.81 -41.16
C TYR A 225 20.16 -13.58 -42.48
N LEU A 226 19.02 -13.86 -43.13
CA LEU A 226 18.98 -14.49 -44.46
C LEU A 226 19.68 -13.63 -45.51
N GLN A 227 19.45 -12.31 -45.51
CA GLN A 227 20.18 -11.38 -46.39
C GLN A 227 21.69 -11.37 -46.10
N THR A 228 22.08 -11.45 -44.83
CA THR A 228 23.50 -11.55 -44.44
C THR A 228 24.13 -12.85 -44.92
N LEU A 229 23.43 -13.98 -44.82
CA LEU A 229 23.91 -15.26 -45.34
C LEU A 229 24.01 -15.27 -46.87
N LYS A 230 23.04 -14.67 -47.57
CA LYS A 230 23.08 -14.48 -49.03
C LYS A 230 24.26 -13.60 -49.47
N SER A 231 24.43 -12.43 -48.84
CA SER A 231 25.55 -11.51 -49.14
C SER A 231 26.93 -12.10 -48.87
N ARG A 232 27.03 -13.05 -47.92
CA ARG A 232 28.26 -13.81 -47.64
C ARG A 232 28.42 -15.06 -48.52
N ASN A 233 27.55 -15.27 -49.51
CA ASN A 233 27.51 -16.46 -50.40
C ASN A 233 27.41 -17.79 -49.65
N LEU A 234 26.85 -17.80 -48.43
CA LEU A 234 26.63 -19.01 -47.64
C LEU A 234 25.29 -19.68 -47.96
N LEU A 235 24.38 -18.97 -48.64
CA LEU A 235 23.15 -19.48 -49.22
C LEU A 235 23.12 -19.12 -50.70
N LYS A 236 22.93 -20.12 -51.57
CA LYS A 236 22.59 -19.89 -52.99
C LYS A 236 21.08 -19.72 -53.10
N ASP A 237 20.65 -18.89 -54.05
CA ASP A 237 19.24 -18.56 -54.28
C ASP A 237 18.33 -19.79 -54.45
#